data_AF-A0A538KJP4-F1
#
_entry.id   AF-A0A538KJP4-F1
#
_cell.length_a   1.000
_cell.length_b   1.000
_cell.length_c   1.000
_cell.angle_alpha   90.00
_cell.angle_beta   90.00
_cell.angle_gamma   90.00
#
_symmetry.space_group_name_H-M   'P 1'
#
loop_
_entity.id
_entity.type
_entity.pdbx_description
1 polymer ?
#
loop_
_entity_poly.entity_id
_entity_poly.type
_entity_poly.pdbx_seq_one_letter_code
_entity_poly.pdbx_strand_id
1 'polypeptide(L)'
;MLRLLSLAVLVFVVAGCGGSSSSLPYDKVTFKTSDARRAFAAERIELAVKSRGPSVTSLGDWRDVFEVDVFADPSALQKEGFHDLPRGRGDCSVAGHLALHWQGNVRAILNCHLVRDDARWLARMDRALAALG
;
A
#
# COMPACT_ATOMS: atom_id res chain seq x y z
N MET A 1 -32.98 25.27 56.64
CA MET A 1 -31.93 26.01 55.92
C MET A 1 -31.24 25.07 54.95
N LEU A 2 -31.45 25.32 53.65
CA LEU A 2 -30.93 24.60 52.49
C LEU A 2 -29.42 24.82 52.32
N ARG A 3 -28.65 23.77 52.01
CA ARG A 3 -27.45 23.87 51.17
C ARG A 3 -27.41 22.68 50.21
N LEU A 4 -27.79 22.96 48.96
CA LEU A 4 -27.65 22.05 47.83
C LEU A 4 -26.16 21.76 47.59
N LEU A 5 -25.80 20.48 47.49
CA LEU A 5 -24.55 20.03 46.89
C LEU A 5 -24.68 20.13 45.37
N SER A 6 -24.00 21.09 44.76
CA SER A 6 -23.90 21.23 43.31
C SER A 6 -23.02 20.12 42.74
N LEU A 7 -23.67 19.20 42.03
CA LEU A 7 -23.06 18.23 41.13
C LEU A 7 -22.38 19.00 39.97
N ALA A 8 -21.05 18.99 39.91
CA ALA A 8 -20.34 19.43 38.71
C ALA A 8 -20.32 18.28 37.71
N VAL A 9 -21.30 18.24 36.81
CA VAL A 9 -21.28 17.38 35.63
C VAL A 9 -20.28 17.98 34.65
N LEU A 10 -19.09 17.39 34.57
CA LEU A 10 -18.13 17.72 33.52
C LEU A 10 -18.58 17.03 32.23
N VAL A 11 -19.29 17.77 31.39
CA VAL A 11 -19.57 17.36 30.01
C VAL A 11 -18.30 17.56 29.21
N PHE A 12 -17.56 16.49 28.95
CA PHE A 12 -16.51 16.50 27.93
C PHE A 12 -17.17 16.46 26.54
N VAL A 13 -17.41 17.64 25.98
CA VAL A 13 -17.55 17.80 24.53
C VAL A 13 -16.14 17.72 23.96
N VAL A 14 -15.71 16.51 23.57
CA VAL A 14 -14.53 16.41 22.71
C VAL A 14 -15.01 16.67 21.29
N ALA A 15 -14.49 17.76 20.75
CA ALA A 15 -14.71 18.27 19.42
C ALA A 15 -14.57 17.18 18.34
N GLY A 16 -15.41 17.31 17.31
CA GLY A 16 -15.33 16.47 16.12
C GLY A 16 -14.06 16.67 15.29
N CYS A 17 -14.01 15.86 14.24
CA CYS A 17 -13.13 15.98 13.07
C CYS A 17 -11.68 15.51 13.26
N GLY A 18 -11.50 14.19 13.30
CA GLY A 18 -10.27 13.54 12.82
C GLY A 18 -10.59 12.87 11.49
N GLY A 19 -10.55 13.63 10.40
CA GLY A 19 -10.71 13.06 9.06
C GLY A 19 -9.68 11.97 8.86
N SER A 20 -10.12 10.77 8.50
CA SER A 20 -9.25 9.70 8.03
C SER A 20 -8.59 10.18 6.74
N SER A 21 -7.51 10.96 6.85
CA SER A 21 -6.66 11.27 5.72
C SER A 21 -6.19 9.92 5.20
N SER A 22 -6.68 9.53 4.02
CA SER A 22 -6.30 8.32 3.32
C SER A 22 -4.79 8.07 3.48
N SER A 23 -4.40 6.99 4.17
CA SER A 23 -2.99 6.57 4.28
C SER A 23 -2.44 6.15 2.92
N LEU A 24 -3.32 5.80 1.98
CA LEU A 24 -2.98 5.35 0.65
C LEU A 24 -2.40 6.51 -0.18
N PRO A 25 -1.34 6.27 -0.97
CA PRO A 25 -0.70 7.29 -1.81
C PRO A 25 -1.48 7.65 -3.08
N TYR A 26 -2.69 7.13 -3.23
CA TYR A 26 -3.56 7.40 -4.36
C TYR A 26 -4.99 7.65 -3.90
N ASP A 27 -5.70 8.47 -4.67
CA ASP A 27 -7.10 8.84 -4.49
C ASP A 27 -8.01 8.29 -5.59
N LYS A 28 -7.43 7.75 -6.67
CA LYS A 28 -8.14 7.19 -7.82
C LYS A 28 -7.46 5.94 -8.39
N VAL A 29 -8.27 5.03 -8.93
CA VAL A 29 -7.81 3.86 -9.69
C VAL A 29 -7.30 4.32 -11.05
N THR A 30 -6.02 4.08 -11.31
CA THR A 30 -5.33 4.58 -12.52
C THR A 30 -4.95 3.44 -13.47
N PHE A 31 -4.55 2.28 -12.94
CA PHE A 31 -4.01 1.16 -13.70
C PHE A 31 -4.78 -0.13 -13.43
N LYS A 32 -4.88 -0.98 -14.44
CA LYS A 32 -5.45 -2.32 -14.35
C LYS A 32 -4.37 -3.35 -14.06
N THR A 33 -4.78 -4.53 -13.59
CA THR A 33 -3.89 -5.69 -13.43
C THR A 33 -3.15 -6.07 -14.71
N SER A 34 -3.78 -5.88 -15.89
CA SER A 34 -3.14 -6.10 -17.19
C SER A 34 -1.99 -5.14 -17.47
N ASP A 35 -2.06 -3.91 -16.96
CA ASP A 35 -1.03 -2.88 -17.17
C ASP A 35 0.19 -3.19 -16.33
N ALA A 36 0.00 -3.56 -15.07
CA ALA A 36 1.07 -4.07 -14.22
C ALA A 36 1.76 -5.29 -14.84
N ARG A 37 1.00 -6.29 -15.32
CA ARG A 37 1.58 -7.46 -16.01
C ARG A 37 2.42 -7.08 -17.23
N ARG A 38 1.91 -6.18 -18.07
CA ARG A 38 2.60 -5.72 -19.28
C ARG A 38 3.89 -4.97 -18.93
N ALA A 39 3.82 -4.03 -17.99
CA ALA A 39 4.95 -3.20 -17.62
C ALA A 39 6.08 -4.01 -16.95
N PHE A 40 5.74 -4.93 -16.05
CA PHE A 40 6.73 -5.81 -15.42
C PHE A 40 7.33 -6.83 -16.40
N ALA A 41 6.53 -7.33 -17.35
CA ALA A 41 7.05 -8.22 -18.41
C ALA A 41 8.10 -7.53 -19.29
N ALA A 42 7.98 -6.21 -19.55
CA ALA A 42 8.98 -5.44 -20.29
C ALA A 42 10.35 -5.41 -19.58
N GLU A 43 10.35 -5.50 -18.26
CA GLU A 43 11.56 -5.63 -17.42
C GLU A 43 11.95 -7.09 -17.16
N ARG A 44 11.41 -8.05 -17.93
CA ARG A 44 11.62 -9.51 -17.77
C ARG A 44 11.22 -10.03 -16.39
N ILE A 45 10.12 -9.51 -15.86
CA ILE A 45 9.52 -9.94 -14.59
C ILE A 45 8.14 -10.49 -14.88
N GLU A 46 7.99 -11.80 -14.76
CA GLU A 46 6.72 -12.47 -14.99
C GLU A 46 5.86 -12.45 -13.72
N LEU A 47 4.70 -11.82 -13.80
CA LEU A 47 3.76 -11.70 -12.70
C LEU A 47 2.68 -12.79 -12.76
N ALA A 48 2.74 -13.76 -11.85
CA ALA A 48 1.65 -14.72 -11.63
C ALA A 48 0.57 -14.12 -10.71
N VAL A 49 -0.68 -14.57 -10.83
CA VAL A 49 -1.72 -14.18 -9.85
C VAL A 49 -1.50 -14.97 -8.57
N LYS A 50 -1.36 -14.29 -7.45
CA LYS A 50 -1.30 -14.90 -6.11
C LYS A 50 -2.67 -14.95 -5.46
N SER A 51 -3.44 -13.86 -5.56
CA SER A 51 -4.78 -13.75 -5.00
C SER A 51 -5.66 -12.81 -5.84
N ARG A 52 -6.99 -12.98 -5.71
CA ARG A 52 -7.99 -12.06 -6.29
C ARG A 52 -9.06 -11.78 -5.24
N GLY A 53 -9.04 -10.57 -4.70
CA GLY A 53 -10.11 -10.02 -3.87
C GLY A 53 -10.93 -8.98 -4.64
N PRO A 54 -12.05 -8.52 -4.06
CA PRO A 54 -12.85 -7.44 -4.65
C PRO A 54 -12.09 -6.11 -4.71
N SER A 55 -11.18 -5.88 -3.75
CA SER A 55 -10.52 -4.58 -3.56
C SER A 55 -9.01 -4.60 -3.85
N VAL A 56 -8.39 -5.79 -3.92
CA VAL A 56 -6.98 -5.98 -4.26
C VAL A 56 -6.80 -7.21 -5.13
N THR A 57 -5.98 -7.11 -6.17
CA THR A 57 -5.39 -8.28 -6.84
C THR A 57 -3.89 -8.28 -6.60
N SER A 58 -3.40 -9.31 -5.91
CA SER A 58 -1.97 -9.49 -5.68
C SER A 58 -1.36 -10.39 -6.74
N LEU A 59 -0.25 -9.92 -7.30
CA LEU A 59 0.57 -10.61 -8.26
C LEU A 59 1.97 -10.85 -7.66
N GLY A 60 2.73 -11.78 -8.18
CA GLY A 60 4.11 -12.00 -7.72
C GLY A 60 4.77 -13.18 -8.40
N ASP A 61 6.00 -13.48 -7.99
CA ASP A 61 6.61 -14.77 -8.29
C ASP A 61 6.32 -15.78 -7.18
N TRP A 62 6.58 -17.05 -7.48
CA TRP A 62 6.33 -18.16 -6.55
C TRP A 62 7.32 -18.20 -5.38
N ARG A 63 8.43 -17.46 -5.46
CA ARG A 63 9.49 -17.42 -4.43
C ARG A 63 9.33 -16.24 -3.48
N ASP A 64 8.32 -15.39 -3.70
CA ASP A 64 8.10 -14.14 -2.96
C ASP A 64 9.31 -13.20 -2.98
N VAL A 65 10.07 -13.22 -4.09
CA VAL A 65 11.10 -12.22 -4.39
C VAL A 65 10.43 -10.85 -4.54
N PHE A 66 9.27 -10.81 -5.20
CA PHE A 66 8.46 -9.61 -5.30
C PHE A 66 6.97 -9.92 -5.22
N GLU A 67 6.22 -8.92 -4.75
CA GLU A 67 4.76 -8.88 -4.80
C GLU A 67 4.33 -7.55 -5.43
N VAL A 68 3.30 -7.59 -6.26
CA VAL A 68 2.72 -6.42 -6.92
C VAL A 68 1.23 -6.42 -6.67
N ASP A 69 0.78 -5.47 -5.87
CA ASP A 69 -0.64 -5.28 -5.58
C ASP A 69 -1.23 -4.24 -6.50
N VAL A 70 -2.34 -4.59 -7.12
CA VAL A 70 -3.18 -3.66 -7.87
C VAL A 70 -4.45 -3.43 -7.09
N PHE A 71 -4.58 -2.23 -6.56
CA PHE A 71 -5.68 -1.83 -5.69
C PHE A 71 -6.84 -1.26 -6.51
N ALA A 72 -8.06 -1.52 -6.06
CA ALA A 72 -9.28 -0.93 -6.60
C ALA A 72 -9.64 0.36 -5.84
N ASP A 73 -10.91 0.54 -5.49
CA ASP A 73 -11.40 1.77 -4.87
C ASP A 73 -10.73 2.03 -3.49
N PRO A 74 -10.08 3.19 -3.30
CA PRO A 74 -9.37 3.50 -2.05
C PRO A 74 -10.30 3.65 -0.85
N SER A 75 -11.56 4.07 -1.06
CA SER A 75 -12.55 4.17 0.02
C SER A 75 -13.08 2.80 0.43
N ALA A 76 -13.22 1.86 -0.51
CA ALA A 76 -13.57 0.48 -0.21
C ALA A 76 -12.48 -0.19 0.65
N LEU A 77 -11.21 -0.01 0.29
CA LEU A 77 -10.08 -0.53 1.07
C LEU A 77 -10.05 0.00 2.50
N GLN A 78 -10.29 1.30 2.68
CA GLN A 78 -10.35 1.89 4.01
C GLN A 78 -11.52 1.32 4.84
N LYS A 79 -12.69 1.10 4.21
CA LYS A 79 -13.85 0.48 4.88
C LYS A 79 -13.60 -0.98 5.26
N GLU A 80 -12.80 -1.70 4.48
CA GLU A 80 -12.35 -3.06 4.79
C GLU A 80 -11.31 -3.09 5.92
N GLY A 81 -10.87 -1.94 6.42
CA GLY A 81 -9.85 -1.84 7.46
C GLY A 81 -8.44 -2.13 6.92
N PHE A 82 -8.19 -1.91 5.62
CA PHE A 82 -6.86 -2.05 5.06
C PHE A 82 -5.90 -1.03 5.69
N HIS A 83 -4.77 -1.54 6.17
CA HIS A 83 -3.65 -0.74 6.65
C HIS A 83 -2.43 -1.03 5.79
N ASP A 84 -1.94 0.00 5.11
CA ASP A 84 -0.70 -0.11 4.34
C ASP A 84 0.51 -0.26 5.27
N LEU A 85 1.58 -0.82 4.72
CA LEU A 85 2.90 -0.76 5.35
C LEU A 85 3.39 0.69 5.37
N PRO A 86 4.31 1.06 6.29
CA PRO A 86 4.92 2.37 6.28
C PRO A 86 5.53 2.65 4.90
N ARG A 87 5.32 3.87 4.38
CA ARG A 87 5.93 4.27 3.12
C ARG A 87 7.45 4.18 3.26
N GLY A 88 8.07 3.33 2.42
CA GLY A 88 9.52 3.26 2.28
C GLY A 88 10.05 4.40 1.40
N ARG A 89 11.37 4.55 1.34
CA ARG A 89 12.02 5.48 0.40
C ARG A 89 12.36 4.82 -0.94
N GLY A 90 11.76 3.66 -1.22
CA GLY A 90 12.19 2.76 -2.30
C GLY A 90 13.50 2.02 -1.98
N ASP A 91 13.88 1.97 -0.70
CA ASP A 91 15.05 1.26 -0.18
C ASP A 91 14.62 0.09 0.73
N CYS A 92 15.57 -0.78 1.07
CA CYS A 92 15.36 -2.01 1.85
C CYS A 92 15.14 -1.74 3.35
N SER A 93 14.47 -0.64 3.72
CA SER A 93 14.31 -0.21 5.10
C SER A 93 12.99 -0.67 5.72
N VAL A 94 11.96 -0.98 4.92
CA VAL A 94 10.64 -1.33 5.45
C VAL A 94 10.72 -2.73 6.08
N ALA A 95 10.32 -2.83 7.34
CA ALA A 95 10.52 -4.03 8.16
C ALA A 95 11.98 -4.55 8.15
N GLY A 96 12.96 -3.68 7.84
CA GLY A 96 14.38 -4.01 7.74
C GLY A 96 14.81 -4.85 6.54
N HIS A 97 13.91 -5.17 5.60
CA HIS A 97 14.25 -6.04 4.46
C HIS A 97 13.36 -5.89 3.22
N LEU A 98 12.37 -4.99 3.25
CA LEU A 98 11.46 -4.75 2.15
C LEU A 98 11.72 -3.38 1.54
N ALA A 99 11.67 -3.32 0.22
CA ALA A 99 11.58 -2.07 -0.53
C ALA A 99 10.17 -1.93 -1.11
N LEU A 100 9.52 -0.81 -0.80
CA LEU A 100 8.16 -0.51 -1.22
C LEU A 100 8.18 0.65 -2.20
N HIS A 101 7.56 0.42 -3.35
CA HIS A 101 7.45 1.38 -4.43
C HIS A 101 6.00 1.52 -4.84
N TRP A 102 5.55 2.73 -5.09
CA TRP A 102 4.18 3.04 -5.44
C TRP A 102 4.13 3.82 -6.75
N GLN A 103 3.13 3.51 -7.58
CA GLN A 103 2.76 4.31 -8.74
C GLN A 103 1.24 4.22 -8.95
N GLY A 104 0.53 5.32 -8.69
CA GLY A 104 -0.93 5.34 -8.66
C GLY A 104 -1.47 4.28 -7.68
N ASN A 105 -2.42 3.47 -8.14
CA ASN A 105 -3.03 2.37 -7.38
C ASN A 105 -2.24 1.04 -7.44
N VAL A 106 -0.95 1.07 -7.83
CA VAL A 106 -0.09 -0.11 -7.88
C VAL A 106 1.04 0.03 -6.86
N ARG A 107 1.22 -0.99 -6.01
CA ARG A 107 2.34 -1.13 -5.09
C ARG A 107 3.20 -2.30 -5.50
N ALA A 108 4.51 -2.09 -5.63
CA ALA A 108 5.49 -3.17 -5.72
C ALA A 108 6.24 -3.30 -4.40
N ILE A 109 6.39 -4.53 -3.92
CA ILE A 109 7.15 -4.90 -2.74
C ILE A 109 8.27 -5.83 -3.20
N LEU A 110 9.52 -5.49 -2.91
CA LEU A 110 10.68 -6.34 -3.15
C LEU A 110 11.21 -6.87 -1.81
N ASN A 111 11.43 -8.18 -1.72
CA ASN A 111 12.13 -8.80 -0.61
C ASN A 111 13.65 -8.73 -0.84
N CYS A 112 14.29 -7.75 -0.22
CA CYS A 112 15.71 -7.47 -0.42
C CYS A 112 16.62 -8.59 0.07
N HIS A 113 16.23 -9.33 1.12
CA HIS A 113 17.01 -10.48 1.59
C HIS A 113 17.11 -11.57 0.52
N LEU A 114 16.03 -11.83 -0.22
CA LEU A 114 16.01 -12.87 -1.25
C LEU A 114 16.85 -12.50 -2.48
N VAL A 115 17.03 -11.21 -2.73
CA VAL A 115 17.89 -10.69 -3.80
C VAL A 115 19.26 -10.21 -3.32
N ARG A 116 19.57 -10.39 -2.03
CA ARG A 116 20.83 -9.97 -1.39
C ARG A 116 21.15 -8.48 -1.60
N ASP A 117 20.14 -7.64 -1.41
CA ASP A 117 20.22 -6.18 -1.53
C ASP A 117 20.75 -5.70 -2.89
N ASP A 118 20.54 -6.48 -3.97
CA ASP A 118 20.98 -6.11 -5.31
C ASP A 118 20.22 -4.89 -5.83
N ALA A 119 20.91 -3.75 -5.90
CA ALA A 119 20.37 -2.49 -6.39
C ALA A 119 19.78 -2.56 -7.82
N ARG A 120 20.21 -3.55 -8.64
CA ARG A 120 19.61 -3.76 -9.96
C ARG A 120 18.16 -4.20 -9.87
N TRP A 121 17.77 -4.92 -8.82
CA TRP A 121 16.38 -5.30 -8.61
C TRP A 121 15.51 -4.10 -8.25
N LEU A 122 15.98 -3.21 -7.37
CA LEU A 122 15.29 -1.96 -7.06
C LEU A 122 15.07 -1.12 -8.34
N ALA A 123 16.13 -0.92 -9.12
CA ALA A 123 16.04 -0.17 -10.37
C ALA A 123 15.09 -0.83 -11.40
N ARG A 124 14.97 -2.17 -11.41
CA ARG A 124 14.00 -2.88 -12.25
C ARG A 124 12.56 -2.63 -11.79
N MET A 125 12.30 -2.66 -10.48
CA MET A 125 10.97 -2.33 -9.94
C MET A 125 10.56 -0.90 -10.31
N ASP A 126 11.46 0.07 -10.13
CA ASP A 126 11.21 1.47 -10.47
C ASP A 126 10.90 1.66 -11.95
N ARG A 127 11.69 1.05 -12.84
CA ARG A 127 11.43 1.13 -14.29
C ARG A 127 10.11 0.47 -14.68
N ALA A 128 9.79 -0.68 -14.10
CA ALA A 128 8.53 -1.37 -14.36
C ALA A 128 7.33 -0.51 -13.92
N LEU A 129 7.39 0.12 -12.74
CA LEU A 129 6.34 1.02 -12.27
C LEU A 129 6.24 2.29 -13.12
N ALA A 130 7.36 2.89 -13.51
CA ALA A 130 7.38 4.07 -14.37
C ALA A 130 6.78 3.80 -15.77
N ALA A 131 6.80 2.54 -16.23
CA ALA A 131 6.24 2.10 -17.50
C ALA A 131 4.74 1.73 -17.44
N LEU A 132 4.06 1.93 -16.31
CA LEU A 132 2.62 1.74 -16.22
C LEU A 132 1.88 2.72 -17.15
N GLY A 133 1.13 2.16 -18.11
CA GLY A 133 0.43 2.89 -19.18
C GLY A 133 -0.17 1.94 -20.20
#